data_AF-A0A9W4G1N0-F1
#
_entry.id   AF-A0A9W4G1N0-F1
#
_cell.length_a   1.000
_cell.length_b   1.000
_cell.length_c   1.000
_cell.angle_alpha   90.00
_cell.angle_beta   90.00
_cell.angle_gamma   90.00
#
_symmetry.space_group_name_H-M   'P 1'
#
loop_
_entity.id
_entity.type
_entity.pdbx_description
1 polymer ?
#
loop_
_entity_poly.entity_id
_entity_poly.type
_entity_poly.pdbx_seq_one_letter_code
_entity_poly.pdbx_strand_id
1 'polypeptide(L)'
;MSSSPILVNVQEDRLTASSAIASSAKKTHPFQNLVSPKTWKIFVSTFITIFLAEIGDKTQLTTLLMTAESHAPWVVFAGAGSALVLTSLLGVLLGQWLATRISPRTLERLAGSSLLLISALLIWEVLHS
;
A
#
# COMPACT_ATOMS: atom_id res chain seq x y z
N MET A 1 -35.49 38.83 -56.42
CA MET A 1 -35.39 37.61 -55.59
C MET A 1 -34.31 36.73 -56.20
N SER A 2 -33.07 36.81 -55.69
CA SER A 2 -31.98 35.91 -56.07
C SER A 2 -30.96 35.85 -54.93
N SER A 3 -30.67 34.61 -54.55
CA SER A 3 -29.68 34.01 -53.64
C SER A 3 -28.38 34.80 -53.45
N SER A 4 -27.65 34.75 -52.31
CA SER A 4 -27.25 33.54 -51.58
C SER A 4 -26.58 33.89 -50.23
N PRO A 5 -26.84 33.18 -49.12
CA PRO A 5 -25.93 33.13 -47.99
C PRO A 5 -25.56 31.66 -47.71
N ILE A 6 -24.61 31.09 -48.48
CA ILE A 6 -24.11 29.72 -48.24
C ILE A 6 -22.59 29.70 -47.92
N LEU A 7 -21.94 30.86 -47.85
CA LEU A 7 -20.48 30.93 -47.77
C LEU A 7 -19.93 31.37 -46.40
N VAL A 8 -20.79 31.68 -45.41
CA VAL A 8 -20.32 32.17 -44.10
C VAL A 8 -20.12 31.05 -43.06
N ASN A 9 -20.82 29.91 -43.17
CA ASN A 9 -20.85 28.89 -42.10
C ASN A 9 -19.67 27.89 -42.13
N VAL A 10 -18.97 27.76 -43.26
CA VAL A 10 -17.96 26.68 -43.44
C VAL A 10 -16.67 26.97 -42.67
N GLN A 11 -16.29 28.23 -42.46
CA GLN A 11 -15.05 28.59 -41.74
C GLN A 11 -15.21 28.45 -40.22
N GLU A 12 -16.41 28.76 -39.68
CA GLU A 12 -16.74 28.57 -38.27
C GLU A 12 -16.76 27.09 -37.88
N ASP A 13 -17.27 26.22 -38.77
CA ASP A 13 -17.23 24.76 -38.61
C ASP A 13 -15.80 24.20 -38.61
N ARG A 14 -14.87 24.83 -39.35
CA ARG A 14 -13.44 24.43 -39.34
C ARG A 14 -12.74 24.87 -38.08
N LEU A 15 -13.07 26.04 -37.52
CA LEU A 15 -12.52 26.54 -36.26
C LEU A 15 -13.01 25.74 -35.05
N THR A 16 -14.28 25.30 -35.07
CA THR A 16 -14.85 24.40 -34.07
C THR A 16 -14.32 22.97 -34.22
N ALA A 17 -14.13 22.46 -35.43
CA ALA A 17 -13.48 21.17 -35.65
C ALA A 17 -12.01 21.19 -35.20
N SER A 18 -11.27 22.28 -35.48
CA SER A 18 -9.87 22.43 -35.08
C SER A 18 -9.72 22.53 -33.55
N SER A 19 -10.61 23.25 -32.85
CA SER A 19 -10.61 23.32 -31.38
C SER A 19 -11.04 22.00 -30.73
N ALA A 20 -11.96 21.25 -31.35
CA ALA A 20 -12.34 19.91 -30.91
C ALA A 20 -11.18 18.90 -31.05
N ILE A 21 -10.43 18.96 -32.16
CA ILE A 21 -9.24 18.13 -32.39
C ILE A 21 -8.10 18.53 -31.44
N ALA A 22 -7.88 19.83 -31.21
CA ALA A 22 -6.89 20.32 -30.25
C ALA A 22 -7.18 19.91 -28.80
N SER A 23 -8.46 19.78 -28.43
CA SER A 23 -8.90 19.28 -27.12
C SER A 23 -8.64 17.77 -26.96
N SER A 24 -8.81 16.98 -28.03
CA SER A 24 -8.56 15.53 -28.03
C SER A 24 -7.06 15.17 -28.08
N ALA A 25 -6.22 16.08 -28.60
CA ALA A 25 -4.77 15.95 -28.61
C ALA A 25 -4.11 16.33 -27.27
N LYS A 26 -4.88 16.71 -26.23
CA LYS A 26 -4.40 16.99 -24.87
C LYS A 26 -4.01 15.70 -24.14
N LYS A 27 -2.93 15.10 -24.64
CA LYS A 27 -1.84 14.49 -23.88
C LYS A 27 -2.27 13.86 -22.55
N THR A 28 -3.00 12.76 -22.66
CA THR A 28 -2.91 11.72 -21.63
C THR A 28 -1.46 11.28 -21.58
N HIS A 29 -0.82 11.57 -20.45
CA HIS A 29 0.51 11.07 -20.13
C HIS A 29 0.33 9.76 -19.34
N PRO A 30 0.30 8.58 -20.00
CA PRO A 30 0.00 7.30 -19.35
C PRO A 30 1.05 6.85 -18.30
N PHE A 31 2.16 7.58 -18.14
CA PHE A 31 3.28 7.18 -17.27
C PHE A 31 3.66 8.19 -16.17
N GLN A 32 2.98 9.33 -16.05
CA GLN A 32 3.37 10.36 -15.07
C GLN A 32 2.79 10.16 -13.65
N ASN A 33 1.97 9.12 -13.45
CA ASN A 33 1.33 8.80 -12.17
C ASN A 33 1.83 7.50 -11.51
N LEU A 34 3.04 7.06 -11.86
CA LEU A 34 3.63 5.86 -11.25
C LEU A 34 4.02 6.08 -9.78
N VAL A 35 4.20 7.34 -9.36
CA VAL A 35 4.45 7.71 -7.96
C VAL A 35 3.56 8.91 -7.61
N SER A 36 2.26 8.66 -7.45
CA SER A 36 1.36 9.73 -6.96
C SER A 36 1.80 10.16 -5.55
N PRO A 37 1.66 11.44 -5.17
CA PRO A 37 1.94 11.87 -3.79
C PRO A 37 1.09 11.13 -2.74
N LYS A 38 -0.02 10.51 -3.15
CA LYS A 38 -0.84 9.63 -2.30
C LYS A 38 -0.11 8.31 -1.98
N THR A 39 0.60 7.73 -2.94
CA THR A 39 1.38 6.50 -2.76
C THR A 39 2.54 6.69 -1.78
N TRP A 40 3.23 7.84 -1.87
CA TRP A 40 4.30 8.18 -0.93
C TRP A 40 3.80 8.31 0.52
N LYS A 41 2.63 8.94 0.72
CA LYS A 41 2.00 9.04 2.03
C LYS A 41 1.65 7.68 2.62
N ILE A 42 1.13 6.76 1.80
CA ILE A 42 0.82 5.39 2.24
C ILE A 42 2.10 4.68 2.66
N PHE A 43 3.15 4.74 1.83
CA PHE A 43 4.45 4.12 2.15
C PHE A 43 5.01 4.62 3.48
N VAL A 44 5.12 5.94 3.66
CA VAL A 44 5.68 6.53 4.89
C VAL A 44 4.82 6.19 6.10
N SER A 45 3.49 6.25 5.98
CA SER A 45 2.59 5.88 7.07
C SER A 45 2.78 4.42 7.48
N THR A 46 2.74 3.49 6.51
CA THR A 46 2.92 2.07 6.77
C THR A 46 4.29 1.78 7.33
N PHE A 47 5.35 2.40 6.80
CA PHE A 47 6.71 2.26 7.32
C PHE A 47 6.80 2.69 8.78
N ILE A 48 6.31 3.88 9.13
CA ILE A 48 6.36 4.39 10.50
C ILE A 48 5.54 3.48 11.43
N THR A 49 4.34 3.06 11.02
CA THR A 49 3.50 2.17 11.84
C THR A 49 4.18 0.84 12.12
N ILE A 50 4.75 0.18 11.10
CA ILE A 50 5.44 -1.10 11.28
C ILE A 50 6.73 -0.91 12.07
N PHE A 51 7.51 0.11 11.74
CA PHE A 51 8.76 0.41 12.44
C PHE A 51 8.53 0.61 13.93
N LEU A 52 7.56 1.44 14.32
CA LEU A 52 7.21 1.66 15.74
C LEU A 52 6.68 0.39 16.41
N ALA A 53 5.92 -0.44 15.70
CA ALA A 53 5.43 -1.71 16.23
C ALA A 53 6.57 -2.71 16.49
N GLU A 54 7.64 -2.63 15.70
CA GLU A 54 8.81 -3.53 15.80
C GLU A 54 9.88 -3.04 16.78
N ILE A 55 9.89 -1.76 17.19
CA ILE A 55 10.90 -1.24 18.13
C ILE A 55 10.80 -1.97 19.47
N GLY A 56 11.87 -2.70 19.82
CA GLY A 56 11.95 -3.45 21.07
C GLY A 56 11.21 -4.78 21.04
N ASP A 57 10.86 -5.30 19.87
CA ASP A 57 10.28 -6.62 19.75
C ASP A 57 11.25 -7.71 20.23
N LYS A 58 10.71 -8.81 20.75
CA LYS A 58 11.46 -10.00 21.20
C LYS A 58 12.33 -10.57 20.08
N THR A 59 11.95 -10.38 18.82
CA THR A 59 12.73 -10.80 17.66
C THR A 59 14.04 -10.02 17.53
N GLN A 60 14.08 -8.74 17.94
CA GLN A 60 15.33 -7.95 17.96
C GLN A 60 16.30 -8.46 19.03
N LEU A 61 15.81 -8.79 20.22
CA LEU A 61 16.63 -9.39 21.28
C LEU A 61 17.20 -10.76 20.85
N THR A 62 16.37 -11.58 20.20
CA THR A 62 16.79 -12.87 19.64
C THR A 62 17.88 -12.70 18.58
N THR A 63 17.69 -11.74 17.66
CA THR A 63 18.66 -11.41 16.62
C THR A 63 19.98 -10.90 17.22
N LEU A 64 19.91 -10.09 18.28
CA LEU A 64 21.08 -9.61 19.01
C LEU A 64 21.85 -10.76 19.65
N LEU A 65 21.16 -11.68 20.34
CA LEU A 65 21.76 -12.87 20.96
C LEU A 65 22.40 -13.77 19.90
N MET A 66 21.69 -14.07 18.81
CA MET A 66 22.23 -14.85 17.69
C MET A 66 23.46 -14.19 17.07
N THR A 67 23.46 -12.86 16.93
CA THR A 67 24.62 -12.12 16.43
C THR A 67 25.80 -12.23 17.38
N ALA A 68 25.56 -12.17 18.69
CA ALA A 68 26.59 -12.30 19.71
C ALA A 68 27.23 -13.70 19.73
N GLU A 69 26.46 -14.75 19.45
CA GLU A 69 26.95 -16.15 19.46
C GLU A 69 27.57 -16.62 18.13
N SER A 70 27.10 -16.11 17.00
CA SER A 70 27.41 -16.68 15.67
C SER A 70 28.76 -16.22 15.08
N HIS A 71 29.43 -15.22 15.67
CA HIS A 71 30.63 -14.55 15.11
C HIS A 71 30.48 -14.05 13.64
N ALA A 72 29.26 -14.06 13.08
CA ALA A 72 28.95 -13.80 11.68
C ALA A 72 27.77 -12.82 11.55
N PRO A 73 27.96 -11.54 11.94
CA PRO A 73 26.87 -10.56 12.06
C PRO A 73 26.10 -10.34 10.75
N TRP A 74 26.80 -10.37 9.61
CA TRP A 74 26.18 -10.17 8.29
C TRP A 74 25.23 -11.31 7.90
N VAL A 75 25.53 -12.54 8.31
CA VAL A 75 24.68 -13.71 8.02
C VAL A 75 23.41 -13.65 8.86
N VAL A 76 23.53 -13.29 10.14
CA VAL A 76 22.37 -13.10 11.02
C VAL A 76 21.48 -11.96 10.52
N PHE A 77 22.09 -10.84 10.13
CA PHE A 77 21.35 -9.72 9.53
C PHE A 77 20.61 -10.13 8.25
N ALA A 78 21.28 -10.83 7.33
CA ALA A 78 20.64 -11.30 6.10
C ALA A 78 19.51 -12.30 6.37
N GLY A 79 19.72 -13.21 7.33
CA GLY A 79 18.71 -14.18 7.77
C GLY A 79 17.48 -13.50 8.35
N ALA A 80 17.65 -12.70 9.40
CA ALA A 80 16.56 -11.97 10.05
C ALA A 80 15.86 -11.00 9.09
N GLY A 81 16.63 -10.24 8.29
CA GLY A 81 16.08 -9.32 7.30
C GLY A 81 15.26 -10.03 6.22
N SER A 82 15.77 -11.14 5.68
CA SER A 82 15.03 -11.94 4.68
C SER A 82 13.75 -12.55 5.25
N ALA A 83 13.79 -13.04 6.49
CA ALA A 83 12.62 -13.56 7.20
C ALA A 83 11.55 -12.47 7.40
N LEU A 84 11.95 -11.26 7.77
CA LEU A 84 11.03 -10.12 7.94
C LEU A 84 10.37 -9.74 6.61
N VAL A 85 11.16 -9.66 5.52
CA VAL A 85 10.63 -9.35 4.18
C VAL A 85 9.65 -10.42 3.70
N LEU A 86 10.00 -11.70 3.87
CA LEU A 86 9.14 -12.82 3.47
C LEU A 86 7.84 -12.85 4.28
N THR A 87 7.94 -12.67 5.60
CA THR A 87 6.77 -12.63 6.48
C THR A 87 5.85 -11.47 6.13
N SER A 88 6.42 -10.29 5.88
CA SER A 88 5.65 -9.10 5.46
C SER A 88 4.97 -9.33 4.11
N LEU A 89 5.68 -9.92 3.15
CA LEU A 89 5.13 -10.23 1.82
C LEU A 89 3.96 -11.21 1.94
N LEU A 90 4.12 -12.30 2.70
CA LEU A 90 3.04 -13.25 2.96
C LEU A 90 1.85 -12.57 3.64
N GLY A 91 2.10 -11.71 4.63
CA GLY A 91 1.05 -10.95 5.32
C GLY A 91 0.24 -10.06 4.37
N VAL A 92 0.91 -9.34 3.45
CA VAL A 92 0.24 -8.52 2.43
C VAL A 92 -0.56 -9.38 1.45
N LEU A 93 -0.01 -10.48 0.97
CA LEU A 93 -0.70 -11.39 0.04
C LEU A 93 -1.94 -12.02 0.69
N LEU A 94 -1.81 -12.54 1.92
CA LEU A 94 -2.92 -13.08 2.69
C LEU A 94 -3.96 -12.00 2.99
N GLY A 95 -3.51 -10.80 3.40
CA GLY A 95 -4.40 -9.67 3.68
C GLY A 95 -5.20 -9.24 2.46
N GLN A 96 -4.54 -9.15 1.29
CA GLN A 96 -5.20 -8.85 0.02
C GLN A 96 -6.21 -9.95 -0.34
N TRP A 97 -5.81 -11.22 -0.26
CA TRP A 97 -6.70 -12.35 -0.53
C TRP A 97 -7.92 -12.35 0.39
N LEU A 98 -7.72 -12.11 1.69
CA LEU A 98 -8.78 -12.08 2.68
C LEU A 98 -9.74 -10.90 2.47
N ALA A 99 -9.21 -9.73 2.11
CA ALA A 99 -10.01 -8.56 1.77
C ALA A 99 -10.91 -8.76 0.54
N THR A 100 -10.57 -9.69 -0.37
CA THR A 100 -11.46 -10.04 -1.51
C THR A 100 -12.60 -10.98 -1.12
N ARG A 101 -12.47 -11.72 -0.02
CA ARG A 101 -13.43 -12.77 0.40
C ARG A 101 -14.34 -12.34 1.54
N ILE A 102 -13.89 -11.41 2.39
CA ILE A 102 -14.55 -11.06 3.65
C ILE A 102 -14.79 -9.55 3.70
N SER A 103 -15.95 -9.15 4.23
CA SER A 103 -16.27 -7.73 4.40
C SER A 103 -15.28 -7.05 5.38
N PRO A 104 -14.87 -5.79 5.13
CA PRO A 104 -13.90 -5.08 5.99
C PRO A 104 -14.32 -5.03 7.47
N ARG A 105 -15.63 -4.87 7.74
CA ARG A 105 -16.18 -4.83 9.10
C ARG A 105 -16.00 -6.16 9.84
N THR A 106 -16.13 -7.27 9.14
CA THR A 106 -15.90 -8.59 9.73
C THR A 106 -14.41 -8.78 10.03
N LEU A 107 -13.53 -8.31 9.15
CA LEU A 107 -12.09 -8.43 9.33
C LEU A 107 -11.60 -7.61 10.54
N GLU A 108 -12.06 -6.36 10.69
CA GLU A 108 -11.75 -5.51 11.85
C GLU A 108 -12.23 -6.13 13.16
N ARG A 109 -13.46 -6.65 13.18
CA ARG A 109 -14.01 -7.33 14.36
C ARG A 109 -13.24 -8.58 14.72
N LEU A 110 -12.90 -9.41 13.73
CA LEU A 110 -12.10 -10.62 13.94
C LEU A 110 -10.72 -10.26 14.49
N ALA A 111 -10.00 -9.35 13.85
CA ALA A 111 -8.67 -8.92 14.29
C ALA A 111 -8.71 -8.38 15.73
N GLY A 112 -9.66 -7.48 16.03
CA GLY A 112 -9.85 -6.94 17.39
C GLY A 112 -10.21 -8.03 18.40
N SER A 113 -11.12 -8.95 18.05
CA SER A 113 -11.52 -10.05 18.93
C SER A 113 -10.38 -11.02 19.21
N SER A 114 -9.55 -11.36 18.21
CA SER A 114 -8.38 -12.20 18.39
C SER A 114 -7.35 -11.55 19.29
N LEU A 115 -7.15 -10.23 19.17
CA LEU A 115 -6.21 -9.49 19.98
C LEU A 115 -6.65 -9.46 21.45
N LEU A 116 -7.93 -9.19 21.70
CA LEU A 116 -8.52 -9.25 23.05
C LEU A 116 -8.46 -10.65 23.64
N LEU A 117 -8.74 -11.68 22.84
CA LEU A 117 -8.69 -13.06 23.28
C LEU A 117 -7.27 -13.49 23.67
N ILE A 118 -6.28 -13.21 22.82
CA ILE A 118 -4.87 -13.49 23.11
C ILE A 118 -4.42 -12.71 24.35
N SER A 119 -4.78 -11.43 24.46
CA SER A 119 -4.46 -10.62 25.64
C SER A 119 -5.06 -11.19 26.92
N ALA A 120 -6.31 -11.64 26.90
CA ALA A 120 -6.96 -12.24 28.06
C ALA A 120 -6.31 -13.58 28.45
N LEU A 121 -5.99 -14.42 27.46
CA LEU A 121 -5.29 -15.69 27.68
C LEU A 121 -3.90 -15.48 28.31
N LEU A 122 -3.14 -14.49 27.84
CA LEU A 122 -1.83 -14.17 28.41
C LEU A 122 -1.93 -13.69 29.86
N ILE A 123 -2.91 -12.84 30.18
CA ILE A 123 -3.14 -12.37 31.55
C ILE A 123 -3.51 -13.55 32.45
N TRP A 124 -4.38 -14.44 31.97
CA TRP A 124 -4.78 -15.64 32.71
C TRP A 124 -3.58 -16.57 32.98
N GLU A 125 -2.75 -16.81 31.97
CA GLU A 125 -1.54 -17.62 32.09
C GLU A 125 -0.55 -17.02 33.10
N VAL A 126 -0.34 -15.70 33.06
CA VAL A 126 0.52 -14.99 34.01
C VAL A 126 -0.03 -15.03 35.44
N LEU A 127 -1.36 -14.97 35.62
CA LEU A 127 -1.97 -15.00 36.95
C LEU A 127 -1.98 -16.42 37.57
N HIS A 128 -1.95 -17.45 36.72
CA HIS A 128 -1.95 -18.85 37.14
C HIS A 128 -0.55 -19.47 37.20
N SER A 129 0.49 -18.75 36.77
CA SER A 129 1.91 -19.14 36.90
C SER A 129 2.50 -18.61 38.21
#